data_AF-A0AAV8Y5Y7-F1
#
_entry.id   AF-A0AAV8Y5Y7-F1
#
_cell.length_a   1.000
_cell.length_b   1.000
_cell.length_c   1.000
_cell.angle_alpha   90.00
_cell.angle_beta   90.00
_cell.angle_gamma   90.00
#
_symmetry.space_group_name_H-M   'P 1'
#
loop_
_entity.id
_entity.type
_entity.pdbx_description
1 polymer ?
#
loop_
_entity_poly.entity_id
_entity_poly.type
_entity_poly.pdbx_seq_one_letter_code
_entity_poly.pdbx_strand_id
1 'polypeptide(L)'
;MGDRYLALRLFELCLVAVLAFLLVKSDPVPEQRAPLTSRTVRTKYGDVSGVIVTLDAKHLEPVEVFRGIPYASPPLGSLRFMPPVTGALWQGVKIADKFSPVCPQRLPDIANETAALKRMPRGRLEYLKRLLPYLKEQSEDCLYLNIYAPAQGRSSVEFD
;
A
#
# COMPACT_ATOMS: atom_id res chain seq x y z
N MET A 1 -60.92 -18.38 -12.33
CA MET A 1 -59.82 -19.25 -12.80
C MET A 1 -58.56 -18.48 -13.27
N GLY A 2 -58.56 -17.13 -13.26
CA GLY A 2 -57.43 -16.31 -13.75
C GLY A 2 -56.34 -15.95 -12.72
N ASP A 3 -56.66 -15.85 -11.42
CA ASP A 3 -55.70 -15.36 -10.41
C ASP A 3 -54.53 -16.31 -10.13
N ARG A 4 -54.77 -17.62 -10.20
CA ARG A 4 -53.70 -18.63 -10.00
C ARG A 4 -52.69 -18.63 -11.15
N TYR A 5 -53.13 -18.27 -12.35
CA TYR A 5 -52.26 -18.17 -13.54
C TYR A 5 -51.35 -16.94 -13.47
N LEU A 6 -51.87 -15.82 -12.94
CA LEU A 6 -51.10 -14.59 -12.77
C LEU A 6 -50.00 -14.76 -11.71
N ALA A 7 -50.29 -15.44 -10.60
CA ALA A 7 -49.33 -15.74 -9.56
C ALA A 7 -48.18 -16.64 -10.05
N LEU A 8 -48.47 -17.67 -10.85
CA LEU A 8 -47.42 -18.52 -11.45
C LEU A 8 -46.54 -17.74 -12.43
N ARG A 9 -47.13 -16.88 -13.27
CA ARG A 9 -46.38 -16.03 -14.21
C ARG A 9 -45.46 -15.04 -13.49
N LEU A 10 -45.90 -14.47 -12.37
CA LEU A 10 -45.09 -13.58 -11.55
C LEU A 10 -43.93 -14.31 -10.86
N PHE A 11 -44.16 -15.56 -10.42
CA PHE A 11 -43.12 -16.39 -9.82
C PHE A 11 -42.04 -16.78 -10.84
N GLU A 12 -42.45 -17.21 -12.04
CA GLU A 12 -41.55 -17.49 -13.16
C GLU A 12 -40.71 -16.27 -13.56
N LEU A 13 -41.34 -15.08 -13.65
CA LEU A 13 -40.63 -13.83 -13.95
C LEU A 13 -39.61 -13.45 -12.87
N CYS A 14 -39.95 -13.65 -11.59
CA CYS A 14 -39.00 -13.45 -10.50
C CYS A 14 -37.84 -14.45 -10.56
N LEU A 15 -38.12 -15.73 -10.87
CA LEU A 15 -37.09 -16.76 -10.94
C LEU A 15 -36.09 -16.48 -12.07
N VAL A 16 -36.60 -16.05 -13.24
CA VAL A 16 -35.77 -15.63 -14.38
C VAL A 16 -34.96 -14.37 -14.06
N ALA A 17 -35.55 -13.40 -13.36
CA ALA A 17 -34.83 -12.18 -12.95
C ALA A 17 -33.71 -12.48 -11.94
N VAL A 18 -33.95 -13.37 -10.96
CA VAL A 18 -32.94 -13.80 -9.99
C VAL A 18 -31.81 -14.59 -10.68
N LEU A 19 -32.15 -15.51 -11.59
CA LEU A 19 -31.15 -16.24 -12.39
C LEU A 19 -30.33 -15.31 -13.30
N ALA A 20 -30.96 -14.30 -13.92
CA ALA A 20 -30.27 -13.30 -14.71
C ALA A 20 -29.32 -12.45 -13.85
N PHE A 21 -29.71 -12.11 -12.62
CA PHE A 21 -28.86 -11.36 -11.69
C PHE A 21 -27.67 -12.19 -11.19
N LEU A 22 -27.85 -13.51 -11.00
CA LEU A 22 -26.76 -14.44 -10.67
C LEU A 22 -25.82 -14.71 -11.86
N LEU A 23 -26.25 -14.44 -13.10
CA LEU A 23 -25.42 -14.51 -14.30
C LEU A 23 -24.74 -13.19 -14.68
N VAL A 24 -24.99 -12.09 -13.93
CA VAL A 24 -24.19 -10.87 -14.05
C VAL A 24 -22.79 -11.20 -13.57
N LYS A 25 -21.93 -11.55 -14.53
CA LYS A 25 -20.49 -11.71 -14.32
C LYS A 25 -19.98 -10.41 -13.70
N SER A 26 -19.37 -10.54 -12.53
CA SER A 26 -18.52 -9.50 -11.96
C SER A 26 -17.59 -8.98 -13.06
N ASP A 27 -17.61 -7.67 -13.31
CA ASP A 27 -16.64 -7.04 -14.20
C ASP A 27 -15.23 -7.50 -13.79
N PRO A 28 -14.36 -7.87 -14.74
CA PRO A 28 -12.99 -8.22 -14.41
C PRO A 28 -12.35 -7.02 -13.71
N VAL A 29 -11.95 -7.22 -12.46
CA VAL A 29 -11.12 -6.27 -11.71
C VAL A 29 -9.96 -5.87 -12.63
N PRO A 30 -9.69 -4.58 -12.85
CA PRO A 30 -8.56 -4.18 -13.68
C PRO A 30 -7.30 -4.85 -13.13
N GLU A 31 -6.69 -5.68 -13.97
CA GLU A 31 -5.47 -6.42 -13.67
C GLU A 31 -4.39 -5.41 -13.28
N GLN A 32 -4.12 -5.32 -11.97
CA GLN A 32 -3.05 -4.48 -11.45
C GLN A 32 -1.75 -5.10 -11.96
N ARG A 33 -1.19 -4.55 -13.05
CA ARG A 33 0.06 -5.03 -13.65
C ARG A 33 1.07 -5.21 -12.53
N ALA A 34 1.66 -6.41 -12.44
CA ALA A 34 2.67 -6.70 -11.44
C ALA A 34 3.74 -5.59 -11.49
N PRO A 35 4.10 -4.98 -10.34
CA PRO A 35 5.07 -3.90 -10.33
C PRO A 35 6.39 -4.38 -10.92
N LEU A 36 6.92 -3.62 -11.88
CA LEU A 36 8.19 -3.93 -12.51
C LEU A 36 9.29 -3.92 -11.46
N THR A 37 10.11 -4.96 -11.39
CA THR A 37 11.22 -5.05 -10.44
C THR A 37 12.32 -4.06 -10.84
N SER A 38 12.82 -3.26 -9.89
CA SER A 38 13.97 -2.36 -10.09
C SER A 38 15.28 -3.16 -10.09
N ARG A 39 16.34 -2.54 -10.62
CA ARG A 39 17.70 -3.08 -10.56
C ARG A 39 18.10 -3.43 -9.12
N THR A 40 18.99 -4.41 -8.99
CA THR A 40 19.64 -4.70 -7.72
C THR A 40 20.70 -3.65 -7.44
N VAL A 41 20.60 -2.98 -6.28
CA VAL A 41 21.55 -1.98 -5.80
C VAL A 41 22.34 -2.57 -4.64
N ARG A 42 23.67 -2.55 -4.76
CA ARG A 42 24.57 -2.96 -3.68
C ARG A 42 24.71 -1.87 -2.64
N THR A 43 24.48 -2.19 -1.38
CA THR A 43 24.72 -1.30 -0.24
C THR A 43 25.84 -1.85 0.64
N LYS A 44 26.30 -1.06 1.62
CA LYS A 44 27.24 -1.54 2.65
C LYS A 44 26.70 -2.69 3.52
N TYR A 45 25.38 -2.88 3.54
CA TYR A 45 24.72 -3.87 4.41
C TYR A 45 24.25 -5.13 3.68
N GLY A 46 24.22 -5.08 2.34
CA GLY A 46 23.70 -6.14 1.49
C GLY A 46 23.04 -5.57 0.24
N ASP A 47 22.61 -6.47 -0.64
CA ASP A 47 21.99 -6.10 -1.91
C ASP A 47 20.47 -5.85 -1.72
N VAL A 48 19.91 -4.89 -2.43
CA VAL A 48 18.48 -4.49 -2.35
C VAL A 48 17.87 -4.39 -3.74
N SER A 49 16.64 -4.84 -3.92
CA SER A 49 15.84 -4.62 -5.14
C SER A 49 14.49 -4.02 -4.78
N GLY A 50 14.09 -2.96 -5.49
CA GLY A 50 12.83 -2.24 -5.30
C GLY A 50 11.83 -2.50 -6.42
N VAL A 51 10.95 -1.53 -6.65
CA VAL A 51 9.96 -1.54 -7.73
C VAL A 51 10.02 -0.26 -8.55
N ILE A 52 9.72 -0.34 -9.84
CA ILE A 52 9.54 0.83 -10.71
C ILE A 52 8.06 1.21 -10.68
N VAL A 53 7.79 2.47 -10.33
CA VAL A 53 6.45 3.05 -10.29
C VAL A 53 6.34 4.11 -11.38
N THR A 54 5.37 3.94 -12.28
CA THR A 54 4.97 4.95 -13.26
C THR A 54 3.98 5.91 -12.62
N LEU A 55 4.15 7.21 -12.84
CA LEU A 55 3.28 8.25 -12.29
C LEU A 55 2.18 8.60 -13.32
N ASP A 56 0.96 8.87 -12.85
CA ASP A 56 -0.22 9.16 -13.70
C ASP A 56 -0.19 10.56 -14.36
N ALA A 57 1.00 11.13 -14.57
CA ALA A 57 1.21 12.42 -15.20
C ALA A 57 2.01 12.24 -16.50
N LYS A 58 1.48 12.78 -17.60
CA LYS A 58 1.98 12.57 -18.98
C LYS A 58 3.45 12.94 -19.24
N HIS A 59 4.12 13.58 -18.29
CA HIS A 59 5.48 14.13 -18.46
C HIS A 59 6.43 13.75 -17.33
N LEU A 60 6.04 12.81 -16.46
CA LEU A 60 6.90 12.36 -15.38
C LEU A 60 7.53 11.02 -15.74
N GLU A 61 8.85 10.97 -15.64
CA GLU A 61 9.61 9.74 -15.78
C GLU A 61 9.25 8.75 -14.66
N PRO A 62 9.37 7.43 -14.91
CA PRO A 62 9.19 6.43 -13.87
C PRO A 62 10.16 6.65 -12.70
N VAL A 63 9.78 6.16 -11.52
CA VAL A 63 10.58 6.27 -10.30
C VAL A 63 10.91 4.88 -9.80
N GLU A 64 12.18 4.63 -9.52
CA GLU A 64 12.62 3.48 -8.74
C GLU A 64 12.35 3.74 -7.25
N VAL A 65 11.55 2.87 -6.66
CA VAL A 65 11.05 2.98 -5.29
C VAL A 65 11.56 1.80 -4.48
N PHE A 66 12.28 2.11 -3.40
CA PHE A 66 12.76 1.14 -2.44
C PHE A 66 12.13 1.46 -1.09
N ARG A 67 11.34 0.54 -0.54
CA ARG A 67 10.60 0.70 0.71
C ARG A 67 11.07 -0.27 1.77
N GLY A 68 11.03 0.17 3.02
CA GLY A 68 11.33 -0.71 4.16
C GLY A 68 12.79 -1.16 4.20
N ILE A 69 13.74 -0.28 3.85
CA ILE A 69 15.18 -0.57 3.99
C ILE A 69 15.61 -0.29 5.44
N PRO A 70 16.11 -1.27 6.20
CA PRO A 70 16.60 -1.05 7.56
C PRO A 70 17.87 -0.20 7.51
N TYR A 71 17.93 0.83 8.35
CA TYR A 71 19.13 1.67 8.49
C TYR A 71 19.84 1.53 9.84
N ALA A 72 19.18 0.91 10.82
CA ALA A 72 19.69 0.64 12.16
C ALA A 72 19.11 -0.69 12.68
N SER A 73 19.73 -1.25 13.73
CA SER A 73 19.16 -2.39 14.44
C SER A 73 17.90 -1.99 15.21
N PRO A 74 16.91 -2.90 15.38
CA PRO A 74 15.68 -2.61 16.11
C PRO A 74 15.96 -2.15 17.56
N PRO A 75 15.36 -1.05 18.05
CA PRO A 75 15.60 -0.52 19.39
C PRO A 75 14.81 -1.29 20.47
N LEU A 76 14.92 -2.62 20.45
CA LEU A 76 14.18 -3.54 21.32
C LEU A 76 14.99 -3.90 22.58
N GLY A 77 14.31 -4.23 23.67
CA GLY A 77 14.94 -4.74 24.89
C GLY A 77 15.99 -3.79 25.45
N SER A 78 17.24 -4.26 25.57
CA SER A 78 18.37 -3.47 26.08
C SER A 78 18.81 -2.31 25.17
N LEU A 79 18.36 -2.28 23.91
CA LEU A 79 18.62 -1.17 22.99
C LEU A 79 17.58 -0.06 23.10
N ARG A 80 16.50 -0.26 23.85
CA ARG A 80 15.49 0.78 24.07
C ARG A 80 16.10 1.94 24.83
N PHE A 81 15.86 3.16 24.36
CA PHE A 81 16.44 4.42 24.89
C PHE A 81 17.97 4.54 24.77
N MET A 82 18.60 3.65 24.02
CA MET A 82 20.00 3.80 23.63
C MET A 82 20.09 4.49 22.26
N PRO A 83 21.25 5.09 21.92
CA PRO A 83 21.52 5.56 20.57
C PRO A 83 21.31 4.43 19.53
N PRO A 84 20.79 4.74 18.33
CA PRO A 84 20.67 3.75 17.26
C PRO A 84 22.03 3.13 16.93
N VAL A 85 22.05 1.80 16.83
CA VAL A 85 23.22 1.02 16.44
C VAL A 85 23.08 0.50 15.03
N THR A 86 24.21 0.32 14.35
CA THR A 86 24.27 -0.23 12.99
C THR A 86 23.51 -1.55 12.87
N GLY A 87 22.75 -1.71 11.78
CA GLY A 87 22.01 -2.93 11.45
C GLY A 87 22.92 -4.11 11.09
N ALA A 88 22.41 -5.34 11.23
CA ALA A 88 23.09 -6.53 10.75
C ALA A 88 23.19 -6.56 9.22
N LEU A 89 24.28 -7.16 8.71
CA LEU A 89 24.39 -7.50 7.29
C LEU A 89 23.39 -8.60 6.95
N TRP A 90 22.77 -8.53 5.76
CA TRP A 90 21.95 -9.63 5.24
C TRP A 90 22.61 -10.30 4.04
N GLN A 91 22.32 -11.59 3.87
CA GLN A 91 22.75 -12.36 2.72
C GLN A 91 21.67 -12.36 1.63
N GLY A 92 22.09 -12.42 0.38
CA GLY A 92 21.19 -12.36 -0.77
C GLY A 92 20.62 -10.96 -1.03
N VAL A 93 19.54 -10.90 -1.80
CA VAL A 93 18.87 -9.65 -2.20
C VAL A 93 17.65 -9.42 -1.32
N LYS A 94 17.61 -8.29 -0.62
CA LYS A 94 16.43 -7.84 0.10
C LYS A 94 15.42 -7.23 -0.87
N ILE A 95 14.21 -7.76 -0.89
CA ILE A 95 13.08 -7.16 -1.62
C ILE A 95 12.52 -5.99 -0.80
N ALA A 96 12.55 -4.80 -1.39
CA ALA A 96 12.18 -3.52 -0.80
C ALA A 96 10.98 -2.90 -1.54
N ASP A 97 9.89 -3.64 -1.66
CA ASP A 97 8.67 -3.25 -2.39
C ASP A 97 7.54 -2.78 -1.47
N LYS A 98 7.63 -3.09 -0.18
CA LYS A 98 6.63 -2.83 0.86
C LYS A 98 7.16 -1.91 1.96
N PHE A 99 6.25 -1.11 2.53
CA PHE A 99 6.57 -0.33 3.72
C PHE A 99 6.77 -1.24 4.92
N SER A 100 7.70 -0.88 5.79
CA SER A 100 7.84 -1.47 7.13
C SER A 100 6.83 -0.85 8.10
N PRO A 101 6.59 -1.47 9.26
CA PRO A 101 5.77 -0.89 10.32
C PRO A 101 6.26 0.50 10.73
N VAL A 102 5.32 1.40 11.02
CA VAL A 102 5.63 2.72 11.58
C VAL A 102 5.95 2.62 13.07
N CYS A 103 6.59 3.64 13.62
CA CYS A 103 6.90 3.66 15.05
C CYS A 103 5.62 3.77 15.92
N PRO A 104 5.66 3.26 17.17
CA PRO A 104 4.50 3.28 18.05
C PRO A 104 4.08 4.71 18.37
N GLN A 105 2.80 5.01 18.17
CA GLN A 105 2.20 6.32 18.39
C GLN A 105 0.74 6.20 18.82
N ARG A 106 0.31 7.10 19.72
CA ARG A 106 -1.09 7.19 20.12
C ARG A 106 -1.86 7.99 19.08
N LEU A 107 -2.65 7.29 18.27
CA LEU A 107 -3.49 7.91 17.25
C LEU A 107 -4.78 8.47 17.89
N PRO A 108 -5.28 9.64 17.44
CA PRO A 108 -6.59 10.12 17.86
C PRO A 108 -7.71 9.15 17.45
N ASP A 109 -8.63 8.86 18.36
CA ASP A 109 -9.84 8.14 18.01
C ASP A 109 -10.79 9.06 17.22
N ILE A 110 -11.06 8.66 15.98
CA ILE A 110 -11.98 9.34 15.07
C ILE A 110 -13.14 8.44 14.62
N ALA A 111 -13.36 7.30 15.30
CA ALA A 111 -14.45 6.39 14.94
C ALA A 111 -15.83 7.08 15.01
N ASN A 112 -15.99 8.01 15.96
CA ASN A 112 -17.14 8.90 16.03
C ASN A 112 -16.77 10.30 15.51
N GLU A 113 -17.18 10.60 14.28
CA GLU A 113 -16.88 11.87 13.63
C GLU A 113 -17.51 13.07 14.35
N THR A 114 -18.74 12.94 14.85
CA THR A 114 -19.41 14.02 15.57
C THR A 114 -18.65 14.38 16.85
N ALA A 115 -18.16 13.38 17.58
CA ALA A 115 -17.32 13.59 18.77
C ALA A 115 -15.94 14.15 18.39
N ALA A 116 -15.34 13.68 17.29
CA ALA A 116 -14.07 14.17 16.79
C ALA A 116 -14.17 15.66 16.39
N LEU A 117 -15.22 16.06 15.68
CA LEU A 117 -15.43 17.46 15.24
C LEU A 117 -15.67 18.45 16.39
N LYS A 118 -16.05 17.97 17.58
CA LYS A 118 -16.08 18.80 18.80
C LYS A 118 -14.68 19.11 19.33
N ARG A 119 -13.68 18.28 19.00
CA ARG A 119 -12.30 18.34 19.51
C ARG A 119 -11.29 18.82 18.47
N MET A 120 -11.61 18.74 17.17
CA MET A 120 -10.71 19.15 16.09
C MET A 120 -11.44 19.76 14.88
N PRO A 121 -10.77 20.64 14.12
CA PRO A 121 -11.32 21.17 12.87
C PRO A 121 -11.56 20.09 11.80
N ARG A 122 -12.52 20.33 10.89
CA ARG A 122 -12.85 19.42 9.78
C ARG A 122 -11.65 19.00 8.94
N GLY A 123 -10.79 19.95 8.56
CA GLY A 123 -9.60 19.65 7.77
C GLY A 123 -8.60 18.72 8.47
N ARG A 124 -8.50 18.80 9.81
CA ARG A 124 -7.67 17.88 10.60
C ARG A 124 -8.27 16.47 10.62
N LEU A 125 -9.59 16.36 10.77
CA LEU A 125 -10.28 15.07 10.71
C LEU A 125 -10.07 14.40 9.35
N GLU A 126 -10.25 15.13 8.26
CA GLU A 126 -10.06 14.63 6.90
C GLU A 126 -8.61 14.19 6.65
N TYR A 127 -7.64 15.00 7.09
CA TYR A 127 -6.23 14.64 7.04
C TYR A 127 -5.93 13.33 7.79
N LEU A 128 -6.47 13.17 9.01
CA LEU A 128 -6.29 11.94 9.79
C LEU A 128 -6.95 10.75 9.09
N LYS A 129 -8.16 10.87 8.55
CA LYS A 129 -8.82 9.80 7.80
C LYS A 129 -7.95 9.28 6.65
N ARG A 130 -7.28 10.18 5.92
CA ARG A 130 -6.36 9.80 4.83
C ARG A 130 -5.09 9.09 5.33
N LEU A 131 -4.58 9.48 6.48
CA LEU A 131 -3.34 8.93 7.04
C LEU A 131 -3.52 7.61 7.78
N LEU A 132 -4.62 7.44 8.51
CA LEU A 132 -4.80 6.30 9.42
C LEU A 132 -4.54 4.93 8.78
N PRO A 133 -4.92 4.64 7.52
CA PRO A 133 -4.56 3.38 6.88
C PRO A 133 -3.06 3.07 6.88
N TYR A 134 -2.21 4.09 6.77
CA TYR A 134 -0.75 3.98 6.77
C TYR A 134 -0.14 3.87 8.18
N LEU A 135 -0.92 4.14 9.22
CA LEU A 135 -0.46 4.18 10.62
C LEU A 135 -0.98 2.99 11.45
N LYS A 136 -1.70 2.05 10.83
CA LYS A 136 -2.29 0.89 11.51
C LYS A 136 -1.23 -0.09 12.01
N GLU A 137 -0.23 -0.38 11.17
CA GLU A 137 0.81 -1.34 11.48
C GLU A 137 1.96 -0.65 12.21
N GLN A 138 2.02 -0.85 13.53
CA GLN A 138 3.02 -0.25 14.41
C GLN A 138 3.89 -1.32 15.06
N SER A 139 5.19 -1.03 15.19
CA SER A 139 6.16 -1.87 15.89
C SER A 139 7.26 -1.01 16.50
N GLU A 140 7.87 -1.43 17.62
CA GLU A 140 9.12 -0.80 18.10
C GLU A 140 10.29 -1.07 17.12
N ASP A 141 10.22 -2.16 16.34
CA ASP A 141 11.07 -2.34 15.16
C ASP A 141 10.54 -1.50 13.98
N CYS A 142 10.94 -0.22 13.95
CA CYS A 142 10.47 0.76 12.96
C CYS A 142 11.58 1.60 12.31
N LEU A 143 12.87 1.24 12.49
CA LEU A 143 14.00 2.01 11.97
C LEU A 143 14.30 1.69 10.49
N TYR A 144 13.35 2.07 9.64
CA TYR A 144 13.39 1.86 8.20
C TYR A 144 13.27 3.18 7.43
N LEU A 145 13.85 3.21 6.24
CA LEU A 145 13.73 4.34 5.31
C LEU A 145 13.16 3.89 3.97
N ASN A 146 12.66 4.87 3.22
CA ASN A 146 12.14 4.69 1.87
C ASN A 146 12.92 5.63 0.93
N ILE A 147 13.35 5.12 -0.22
CA ILE A 147 14.13 5.85 -1.22
C ILE A 147 13.32 5.91 -2.52
N TYR A 148 13.26 7.10 -3.10
CA TYR A 148 12.60 7.37 -4.37
C TYR A 148 13.63 8.05 -5.27
N ALA A 149 14.03 7.36 -6.33
CA ALA A 149 15.00 7.86 -7.29
C ALA A 149 14.38 7.84 -8.70
N PRO A 150 14.64 8.84 -9.56
CA PRO A 150 14.28 8.75 -10.96
C PRO A 150 14.81 7.44 -11.54
N ALA A 151 13.96 6.71 -12.30
CA ALA A 151 14.38 5.47 -12.90
C ALA A 151 15.52 5.74 -13.88
N GLN A 152 16.62 5.00 -13.74
CA GLN A 152 17.68 5.07 -14.73
C GLN A 152 17.19 4.36 -16.00
N GLY A 153 16.98 5.13 -17.07
CA GLY A 153 16.89 4.56 -18.39
C GLY A 153 18.16 3.76 -18.68
N ARG A 154 18.04 2.62 -19.38
CA ARG A 154 19.18 2.13 -20.19
C ARG A 154 19.42 3.18 -21.26
N SER A 155 20.17 4.23 -20.94
CA SER A 155 20.71 5.15 -21.91
C SER A 155 21.85 4.44 -22.64
N SER A 156 21.53 3.63 -23.65
CA SER A 156 22.43 3.46 -24.78
C SER A 156 22.42 4.78 -25.55
N VAL A 157 23.08 5.79 -25.00
CA VAL A 157 23.54 6.92 -25.81
C VAL A 157 24.88 6.45 -26.36
N GLU A 158 24.80 5.83 -27.53
CA GLU A 158 25.94 5.57 -28.39
C GLU A 158 26.45 6.95 -28.83
N PHE A 159 27.64 7.32 -28.35
CA PHE A 159 28.37 8.45 -28.87
C PHE A 159 29.10 7.95 -30.11
N ASP A 160 28.51 8.20 -31.29
CA ASP A 160 29.25 8.26 -32.56
C ASP A 160 29.93 9.63 -32.69
#